data_AF-A0A5M8QHE6-F1
#
_entry.id   AF-A0A5M8QHE6-F1
#
_cell.length_a   1.000
_cell.length_b   1.000
_cell.length_c   1.000
_cell.angle_alpha   90.00
_cell.angle_beta   90.00
_cell.angle_gamma   90.00
#
_symmetry.space_group_name_H-M   'P 1'
#
loop_
_entity.id
_entity.type
_entity.pdbx_description
1 polymer ?
#
loop_
_entity_poly.entity_id
_entity_poly.type
_entity_poly.pdbx_seq_one_letter_code
_entity_poly.pdbx_strand_id
1 'polypeptide(L)' 'MEASTITLSFYLKSATPIHTYTLPAQDPRLPQVLEDVRMVKHGNYVFVHLRSEFEWERALHFLNQQEQEKARRTCPSAA' A
#
# COMPACT_ATOMS: atom_id res chain seq x y z
N MET A 1 2.07 6.44 -22.54
CA MET A 1 2.44 7.12 -21.29
C MET A 1 2.16 6.15 -20.16
N GLU A 2 3.19 5.64 -19.50
CA GLU A 2 2.98 4.87 -18.28
C GLU A 2 2.46 5.80 -17.18
N ALA A 3 1.52 5.31 -16.39
CA ALA A 3 0.99 6.05 -15.28
C ALA A 3 2.07 6.26 -14.23
N SER A 4 2.33 7.51 -13.88
CA SER A 4 3.33 7.85 -12.86
C SER A 4 2.88 7.45 -11.45
N THR A 5 1.58 7.29 -11.24
CA THR A 5 0.97 6.99 -9.94
C THR A 5 -0.13 5.96 -10.04
N ILE A 6 -0.37 5.27 -8.93
CA ILE A 6 -1.43 4.29 -8.71
C ILE A 6 -2.21 4.68 -7.45
N THR A 7 -3.54 4.58 -7.52
CA THR A 7 -4.45 4.85 -6.42
C THR A 7 -5.00 3.53 -5.90
N LEU A 8 -4.70 3.21 -4.65
CA LEU A 8 -5.22 2.04 -3.93
C LEU A 8 -6.42 2.46 -3.09
N SER A 9 -7.59 1.88 -3.31
CA SER A 9 -8.79 2.09 -2.50
C SER A 9 -9.13 0.81 -1.74
N PHE A 10 -9.13 0.87 -0.42
CA PHE A 10 -9.35 -0.28 0.45
C PHE A 10 -10.82 -0.34 0.91
N TYR A 11 -11.42 -1.51 0.83
CA TYR A 11 -12.81 -1.77 1.20
C TYR A 11 -12.86 -2.91 2.22
N LEU A 12 -13.53 -2.70 3.35
CA LEU A 12 -13.69 -3.73 4.38
C LEU A 12 -15.18 -3.95 4.61
N LYS A 13 -15.74 -4.99 3.99
CA LYS A 13 -17.17 -5.37 4.09
C LYS A 13 -18.15 -4.21 3.79
N SER A 14 -17.70 -3.18 3.07
CA SER A 14 -18.44 -1.95 2.77
C SER A 14 -18.41 -1.64 1.27
N ALA A 15 -19.42 -0.90 0.80
CA ALA A 15 -19.45 -0.35 -0.57
C ALA A 15 -18.65 0.96 -0.71
N THR A 16 -18.28 1.57 0.42
CA THR A 16 -17.45 2.78 0.49
C THR A 16 -16.02 2.41 0.90
N PRO A 17 -15.00 3.03 0.29
CA PRO A 17 -13.61 2.77 0.68
C PRO A 17 -13.37 3.28 2.10
N ILE A 18 -12.74 2.46 2.94
CA ILE A 18 -12.31 2.84 4.29
C ILE A 18 -11.04 3.68 4.27
N HIS A 19 -10.22 3.54 3.22
CA HIS A 19 -9.02 4.35 3.03
C HIS A 19 -8.60 4.37 1.55
N THR A 20 -7.96 5.46 1.13
CA THR A 20 -7.40 5.59 -0.22
C THR A 20 -5.97 6.12 -0.15
N TYR A 21 -5.03 5.40 -0.76
CA TYR A 21 -3.62 5.79 -0.89
C TYR A 21 -3.29 6.08 -2.35
N THR A 22 -2.48 7.10 -2.60
CA THR A 22 -1.89 7.33 -3.93
C THR A 22 -0.38 7.21 -3.82
N LEU A 23 0.19 6.28 -4.59
CA LEU A 23 1.61 5.92 -4.56
C LEU A 23 2.19 5.99 -5.98
N PRO A 24 3.51 6.09 -6.16
CA PRO A 24 4.12 5.89 -7.47
C PRO A 24 3.81 4.50 -8.03
N ALA A 25 3.59 4.36 -9.34
CA ALA A 25 3.24 3.06 -9.93
C ALA A 25 4.37 2.01 -9.84
N GLN A 26 5.61 2.46 -9.67
CA GLN A 26 6.80 1.61 -9.48
C GLN A 26 7.18 1.47 -8.00
N ASP A 27 6.27 1.78 -7.08
CA ASP A 27 6.56 1.69 -5.66
C ASP A 27 6.81 0.22 -5.25
N PRO A 28 7.97 -0.09 -4.64
CA PRO A 28 8.35 -1.46 -4.31
C PRO A 28 7.44 -2.11 -3.26
N ARG A 29 6.60 -1.33 -2.56
CA ARG A 29 5.62 -1.84 -1.58
C ARG A 29 4.38 -2.43 -2.23
N LEU A 30 4.06 -2.03 -3.46
CA LEU A 30 2.82 -2.45 -4.14
C LEU A 30 2.66 -3.97 -4.19
N PRO A 31 3.68 -4.78 -4.58
CA PRO A 31 3.53 -6.23 -4.60
C PRO A 31 3.21 -6.81 -3.22
N GLN A 32 3.80 -6.26 -2.15
CA GLN A 32 3.62 -6.74 -0.77
C GLN A 32 2.24 -6.39 -0.22
N VAL A 33 1.76 -5.16 -0.51
CA VAL A 33 0.43 -4.70 -0.11
C VAL A 33 -0.67 -5.47 -0.84
N LEU A 34 -0.41 -5.86 -2.09
CA LEU A 34 -1.36 -6.54 -2.96
C LEU A 34 -1.22 -8.09 -2.94
N GLU A 35 -0.36 -8.63 -2.09
CA GLU A 35 -0.16 -10.07 -1.94
C GLU A 35 -1.37 -10.71 -1.23
N ASP A 36 -1.92 -11.80 -1.76
CA ASP A 36 -3.02 -12.57 -1.17
C ASP A 36 -4.31 -11.79 -0.83
N VAL A 37 -4.49 -10.60 -1.41
CA VAL A 37 -5.73 -9.82 -1.28
C VAL A 37 -6.58 -9.91 -2.54
N ARG A 38 -7.89 -9.80 -2.38
CA ARG A 38 -8.79 -9.67 -3.53
C ARG A 38 -8.69 -8.24 -4.06
N MET A 39 -8.35 -8.09 -5.33
CA MET A 39 -8.25 -6.77 -5.95
C MET A 39 -8.81 -6.73 -7.37
N VAL A 40 -9.21 -5.53 -7.79
CA VAL A 40 -9.60 -5.21 -9.17
C VAL A 40 -8.78 -4.02 -9.62
N LYS A 41 -8.09 -4.12 -10.76
CA LYS A 41 -7.30 -3.02 -11.34
C LYS A 41 -8.04 -2.42 -12.54
N HIS A 42 -8.21 -1.10 -12.53
CA HIS A 42 -8.79 -0.34 -13.64
C HIS A 42 -7.91 0.89 -13.93
N GLY A 43 -7.09 0.80 -14.98
CA GLY A 43 -6.07 1.80 -15.27
C GLY A 43 -5.12 1.97 -14.08
N ASN A 44 -5.15 3.16 -13.49
CA ASN A 44 -4.30 3.57 -12.38
C ASN A 44 -4.97 3.34 -11.02
N TYR A 45 -6.18 2.83 -11.00
CA TYR A 45 -6.94 2.58 -9.79
C TYR A 45 -6.89 1.08 -9.46
N VAL A 46 -6.63 0.76 -8.21
CA VAL A 46 -6.68 -0.60 -7.67
C VAL A 46 -7.65 -0.59 -6.50
N PHE A 47 -8.73 -1.34 -6.65
CA PHE A 47 -9.74 -1.54 -5.63
C PHE A 47 -9.37 -2.80 -4.86
N VAL A 48 -9.02 -2.67 -3.59
CA VAL A 48 -8.58 -3.76 -2.70
C VAL A 48 -9.72 -4.10 -1.75
N HIS A 49 -10.24 -5.32 -1.87
CA HIS A 49 -11.34 -5.84 -1.06
C HIS A 49 -10.77 -6.74 0.04
N LEU A 50 -10.77 -6.21 1.25
CA LEU A 50 -10.27 -6.88 2.44
C LEU A 50 -11.34 -7.80 3.02
N ARG A 51 -10.94 -9.02 3.39
CA ARG A 51 -11.77 -10.05 4.02
C ARG A 51 -11.85 -9.86 5.53
N SER A 52 -10.80 -9.30 6.14
CA SER A 52 -10.68 -9.13 7.58
C SER A 52 -9.85 -7.90 7.94
N GLU A 53 -9.94 -7.49 9.20
CA GLU A 53 -9.10 -6.44 9.78
C GLU A 53 -7.62 -6.83 9.78
N PHE A 54 -7.29 -8.12 9.85
CA PHE A 54 -5.92 -8.59 9.73
C PHE A 54 -5.27 -8.23 8.39
N GLU A 55 -6.01 -8.34 7.28
CA GLU A 55 -5.50 -7.94 5.97
C GLU A 55 -5.30 -6.42 5.89
N TRP A 56 -6.15 -5.65 6.57
CA TRP A 56 -6.02 -4.20 6.70
C TRP A 56 -4.74 -3.82 7.46
N GLU A 57 -4.51 -4.42 8.63
CA GLU A 57 -3.33 -4.17 9.46
C GLU A 57 -2.04 -4.53 8.72
N ARG A 58 -2.03 -5.65 7.98
CA ARG A 58 -0.88 -6.05 7.16
C ARG A 58 -0.61 -5.05 6.04
N ALA A 59 -1.65 -4.59 5.32
CA ALA A 59 -1.51 -3.57 4.29
C ALA A 59 -0.95 -2.25 4.88
N LEU A 60 -1.50 -1.80 6.01
CA LEU A 60 -1.01 -0.62 6.73
C LEU A 60 0.45 -0.76 7.15
N HIS A 61 0.85 -1.92 7.66
CA HIS A 61 2.22 -2.18 8.07
C HIS A 61 3.19 -1.95 6.90
N PHE A 62 2.94 -2.53 5.72
CA PHE A 62 3.79 -2.30 4.55
C PHE A 62 3.75 -0.86 4.03
N LEU A 63 2.59 -0.21 4.09
CA LEU A 63 2.44 1.19 3.68
C LEU A 63 3.21 2.14 4.63
N ASN A 64 3.23 1.86 5.93
CA ASN A 64 3.86 2.68 6.97
C ASN A 64 5.35 2.34 7.22
N GLN A 65 5.86 1.19 6.76
CA GLN A 65 7.24 0.76 7.00
C GLN A 65 8.33 1.76 6.54
N GLN A 66 8.02 2.68 5.61
CA GLN A 66 8.98 3.68 5.15
C GLN A 66 9.16 4.90 6.06
N GLU A 67 8.29 5.15 7.05
CA GLU A 67 8.55 6.21 8.03
C GLU A 67 9.72 5.84 8.95
N GLN A 68 9.91 4.54 9.22
CA GLN A 68 11.00 4.06 10.07
C GLN A 68 12.26 3.67 9.30
N GLU A 69 12.15 3.20 8.05
CA GLU A 69 13.34 2.78 7.31
C GLU A 69 14.19 3.97 6.79
N LYS A 70 13.58 5.14 6.58
CA LYS A 70 14.35 6.40 6.41
C LYS A 70 15.04 6.84 7.70
N ALA A 71 14.42 6.63 8.87
CA ALA A 71 15.01 6.97 10.16
C ALA A 71 16.20 6.07 10.56
N ARG A 72 16.26 4.83 10.06
CA ARG A 72 17.37 3.89 10.34
C ARG A 72 18.58 4.03 9.42
N ARG A 73 18.47 4.68 8.25
CA ARG A 73 19.61 4.85 7.31
C ARG A 73 20.41 6.14 7.54
N THR A 74 20.07 6.96 8.53
CA THR A 74 20.77 8.22 8.84
C THR A 74 21.58 8.21 10.13
N CYS A 75 21.85 7.05 10.74
CA CYS A 75 22.87 6.96 11.77
C CYS A 75 24.22 6.62 11.10
N PRO A 76 25.15 7.58 10.92
CA PRO A 76 26.53 7.23 10.65
C PRO A 76 27.10 6.66 11.96
N SER A 77 27.27 5.34 12.04
CA SER A 77 28.14 4.79 13.08
C SER A 77 29.58 5.00 12.62
N ALA A 78 30.11 6.17 12.96
CA ALA A 78 31.54 6.35 13.12
C ALA A 78 31.97 5.55 14.36
N ALA A 79 32.77 4.51 14.16
CA ALA A 79 33.70 3.95 15.14
C ALA A 79 34.76 3.12 14.39
#